data_AF-A0A7S7RQP4-F1
#
_entry.id   AF-A0A7S7RQP4-F1
#
_cell.length_a   1.000
_cell.length_b   1.000
_cell.length_c   1.000
_cell.angle_alpha   90.00
_cell.angle_beta   90.00
_cell.angle_gamma   90.00
#
_symmetry.space_group_name_H-M   'P 1'
#
loop_
_entity.id
_entity.type
_entity.pdbx_description
1 polymer ?
#
loop_
_entity_poly.entity_id
_entity_poly.type
_entity_poly.pdbx_seq_one_letter_code
_entity_poly.pdbx_strand_id
1 'polypeptide(L)'
;MHPGKKIRTGFSMKVDGLHLNRPDLHNIAAELGIGTRDVLVKDGILTIYNTSKVCQEIIDDNDLALFISMALNISAEDISDIKEVIEEPVKIEFDLDEFDDDEE
;
A
#
# COMPACT_ATOMS: atom_id res chain seq x y z
N MET A 1 -7.47 -1.17 21.63
CA MET A 1 -8.21 -0.12 20.91
C MET A 1 -7.28 1.07 20.71
N HIS A 2 -6.96 1.49 19.47
CA HIS A 2 -6.22 2.74 19.23
C HIS A 2 -7.18 3.79 18.67
N PRO A 3 -7.65 4.74 19.50
CA PRO A 3 -8.51 5.81 19.03
C PRO A 3 -7.69 6.77 18.17
N GLY A 4 -8.15 7.06 16.96
CA GLY A 4 -7.67 8.21 16.19
C GLY A 4 -6.58 7.99 15.15
N LYS A 5 -6.38 6.77 14.61
CA LYS A 5 -5.65 6.66 13.35
C LYS A 5 -6.46 7.37 12.27
N LYS A 6 -5.93 8.49 11.76
CA LYS A 6 -6.49 9.20 10.61
C LYS A 6 -6.69 8.18 9.49
N ILE A 7 -7.90 8.13 8.95
CA ILE A 7 -8.21 7.38 7.74
C ILE A 7 -7.23 7.84 6.67
N ARG A 8 -6.43 6.92 6.14
CA ARG A 8 -5.40 7.23 5.15
C ARG A 8 -6.01 7.18 3.77
N THR A 9 -5.71 8.18 2.95
CA THR A 9 -6.01 8.17 1.52
C THR A 9 -4.82 7.60 0.75
N GLY A 10 -5.06 7.11 -0.45
CA GLY A 10 -4.04 6.47 -1.25
C GLY A 10 -4.53 6.15 -2.64
N PHE A 11 -3.71 5.40 -3.36
CA PHE A 11 -3.98 4.95 -4.71
C PHE A 11 -3.72 3.46 -4.80
N SER A 12 -4.68 2.74 -5.38
CA SER A 12 -4.49 1.36 -5.80
C SER A 12 -4.25 1.31 -7.31
N MET A 13 -3.36 0.44 -7.75
CA MET A 13 -3.09 0.19 -9.16
C MET A 13 -2.74 -1.27 -9.39
N LYS A 14 -2.98 -1.73 -10.61
CA LYS A 14 -2.62 -3.05 -11.06
C LYS A 14 -1.22 -2.99 -11.68
N VAL A 15 -0.35 -3.88 -11.24
CA VAL A 15 0.99 -4.04 -11.80
C VAL A 15 1.03 -5.38 -12.51
N ASP A 16 1.04 -5.36 -13.83
CA ASP A 16 1.06 -6.57 -14.64
C ASP A 16 2.50 -7.11 -14.82
N GLY A 17 2.63 -8.43 -14.88
CA GLY A 17 3.90 -9.10 -15.19
C GLY A 17 4.95 -9.18 -14.07
N LEU A 18 4.69 -8.59 -12.89
CA LEU A 18 5.63 -8.60 -11.77
C LEU A 18 5.01 -9.15 -10.47
N HIS A 19 5.70 -10.11 -9.85
CA HIS A 19 5.40 -10.52 -8.47
C HIS A 19 6.16 -9.63 -7.50
N LEU A 20 5.44 -8.72 -6.85
CA LEU A 20 6.01 -7.77 -5.91
C LEU A 20 6.46 -8.46 -4.61
N ASN A 21 7.75 -8.38 -4.33
CA ASN A 21 8.37 -8.93 -3.13
C ASN A 21 8.66 -7.85 -2.10
N ARG A 22 9.10 -8.29 -0.92
CA ARG A 22 9.45 -7.39 0.19
C ARG A 22 10.50 -6.33 -0.16
N PRO A 23 11.56 -6.61 -0.95
CA PRO A 23 12.50 -5.57 -1.39
C PRO A 23 11.85 -4.52 -2.29
N ASP A 24 10.95 -4.93 -3.18
CA ASP A 24 10.26 -4.03 -4.10
C ASP A 24 9.38 -3.04 -3.33
N LEU A 25 8.66 -3.54 -2.33
CA LEU A 25 7.89 -2.72 -1.39
C LEU A 25 8.76 -1.71 -0.63
N HIS A 26 10.01 -2.06 -0.33
CA HIS A 26 10.97 -1.16 0.32
C HIS A 26 11.46 -0.07 -0.63
N ASN A 27 11.74 -0.41 -1.88
CA ASN A 27 12.16 0.54 -2.91
C ASN A 27 11.05 1.55 -3.20
N ILE A 28 9.80 1.09 -3.39
CA ILE A 28 8.64 1.98 -3.59
C ILE A 28 8.49 2.94 -2.40
N ALA A 29 8.58 2.42 -1.17
CA ALA A 29 8.43 3.24 0.02
C ALA A 29 9.53 4.32 0.14
N ALA A 30 10.78 3.95 -0.18
CA ALA A 30 11.90 4.88 -0.16
C ALA A 30 11.75 5.97 -1.23
N GLU A 31 11.33 5.59 -2.43
CA GLU A 31 11.17 6.50 -3.56
C GLU A 31 10.05 7.53 -3.31
N LEU A 32 8.93 7.08 -2.74
CA LEU A 32 7.79 7.95 -2.43
C LEU A 32 7.93 8.66 -1.07
N GLY A 33 9.02 8.40 -0.34
CA GLY A 33 9.27 8.97 0.99
C GLY A 33 8.22 8.60 2.03
N ILE A 34 7.62 7.42 1.93
CA ILE A 34 6.61 6.87 2.85
C ILE A 34 7.15 5.67 3.63
N GLY A 35 6.38 5.19 4.61
CA GLY A 35 6.74 3.97 5.32
C GLY A 35 6.41 2.73 4.50
N THR A 36 7.20 1.65 4.64
CA THR A 36 6.85 0.34 4.05
C THR A 36 5.50 -0.22 4.52
N ARG A 37 5.03 0.23 5.68
CA ARG A 37 3.69 -0.09 6.22
C ARG A 37 2.54 0.56 5.43
N ASP A 38 2.86 1.58 4.63
CA ASP A 38 1.92 2.35 3.82
C ASP A 38 1.90 1.85 2.37
N VAL A 39 2.67 0.80 2.06
CA VAL A 39 2.68 0.10 0.78
C VAL A 39 2.13 -1.30 1.01
N LEU A 40 1.02 -1.63 0.37
CA LEU A 40 0.35 -2.91 0.45
C LEU A 40 0.28 -3.54 -0.92
N VAL A 41 0.45 -4.86 -0.98
CA VAL A 41 0.27 -5.65 -2.20
C VAL A 41 -0.68 -6.79 -1.88
N LYS A 42 -1.70 -6.93 -2.72
CA LYS A 42 -2.65 -8.03 -2.62
C LYS A 42 -3.19 -8.37 -4.00
N ASP A 43 -3.12 -9.64 -4.38
CA ASP A 43 -3.67 -10.15 -5.64
C ASP A 43 -3.17 -9.39 -6.89
N GLY A 44 -1.90 -8.96 -6.89
CA GLY A 44 -1.31 -8.17 -8.00
C GLY A 44 -1.72 -6.69 -8.02
N ILE A 45 -2.47 -6.25 -7.02
CA ILE A 45 -2.87 -4.85 -6.81
C ILE A 45 -1.93 -4.24 -5.79
N LEU A 46 -1.21 -3.19 -6.21
CA LEU A 46 -0.36 -2.36 -5.38
C LEU A 46 -1.20 -1.19 -4.84
N THR A 47 -1.26 -1.05 -3.53
CA THR A 47 -1.93 0.05 -2.84
C THR A 47 -0.90 0.87 -2.07
N ILE A 48 -0.90 2.18 -2.29
CA ILE A 48 0.04 3.12 -1.70
C ILE A 48 -0.73 4.22 -0.99
N TYR A 49 -0.47 4.42 0.30
CA TYR A 49 -1.06 5.51 1.07
C TYR A 49 -0.15 6.74 1.08
N ASN A 50 -0.74 7.90 0.81
CA ASN A 50 -0.05 9.20 0.71
C ASN A 50 0.24 9.81 2.10
N THR A 51 0.96 9.08 2.95
CA THR A 51 1.25 9.51 4.32
C THR A 51 2.35 10.58 4.41
N SER A 52 3.01 10.90 3.30
CA SER A 52 4.11 11.86 3.18
C SER A 52 3.76 12.99 2.22
N LYS A 53 4.34 14.18 2.48
CA LYS A 53 4.20 15.35 1.59
C LYS A 53 4.79 15.07 0.21
N VAL A 54 5.93 14.36 0.16
CA VAL A 54 6.60 14.00 -1.10
C VAL A 54 5.67 13.15 -1.97
N CYS A 55 5.02 12.14 -1.37
CA CYS A 55 4.06 11.31 -2.07
C CYS A 55 2.86 12.14 -2.57
N GLN A 56 2.37 13.10 -1.78
CA GLN A 56 1.30 14.00 -2.22
C GLN A 56 1.71 14.84 -3.43
N GLU A 57 2.91 15.42 -3.44
CA GLU A 57 3.40 16.22 -4.56
C GLU A 57 3.50 15.38 -5.84
N ILE A 58 4.02 14.15 -5.75
CA ILE A 58 4.09 13.20 -6.87
C ILE A 58 2.70 12.86 -7.42
N ILE A 59 1.70 12.73 -6.54
CA ILE A 59 0.30 12.49 -6.92
C ILE A 59 -0.27 13.72 -7.62
N ASP A 60 -0.05 14.90 -7.06
CA ASP A 60 -0.55 16.18 -7.60
C ASP A 60 0.04 16.48 -8.98
N ASP A 61 1.29 16.05 -9.22
CA ASP A 61 1.99 16.14 -10.51
C ASP A 61 1.60 15.01 -11.49
N ASN A 62 0.76 14.06 -11.07
CA ASN A 62 0.34 12.88 -11.85
C ASN A 62 1.52 11.96 -12.28
N ASP A 63 2.59 11.96 -11.49
CA ASP A 63 3.83 11.21 -11.75
C ASP A 63 3.91 9.89 -10.97
N LEU A 64 2.88 9.52 -10.21
CA LEU A 64 2.88 8.33 -9.36
C LEU A 64 3.26 7.04 -10.11
N ALA A 65 2.70 6.84 -11.31
CA ALA A 65 3.03 5.69 -12.15
C ALA A 65 4.51 5.69 -12.58
N LEU A 66 5.06 6.88 -12.88
CA LEU A 66 6.46 7.02 -13.27
C LEU A 66 7.40 6.61 -12.13
N PHE A 67 7.18 7.13 -10.93
CA PHE A 67 8.02 6.80 -9.77
C PHE A 67 7.94 5.31 -9.41
N ILE A 68 6.77 4.69 -9.53
CA ILE A 68 6.62 3.26 -9.29
C ILE A 68 7.31 2.44 -10.37
N SER A 69 7.20 2.85 -11.64
CA SER A 69 7.89 2.21 -12.75
C SER A 69 9.42 2.25 -12.55
N MET A 70 9.96 3.36 -12.04
CA MET A 70 11.37 3.50 -11.69
C MET A 70 11.76 2.61 -10.49
N ALA A 71 10.96 2.62 -9.42
CA ALA A 71 11.24 1.83 -8.22
C ALA A 71 11.23 0.31 -8.48
N LEU A 72 10.39 -0.13 -9.42
CA LEU A 72 10.24 -1.52 -9.83
C LEU A 72 11.07 -1.90 -11.06
N ASN A 73 11.67 -0.91 -11.72
CA ASN A 73 12.40 -1.06 -12.98
C ASN A 73 11.55 -1.76 -14.07
N ILE A 74 10.29 -1.33 -14.21
CA ILE A 74 9.31 -1.81 -15.20
C ILE A 74 8.87 -0.66 -16.12
N SER A 75 8.10 -0.95 -17.17
CA SER A 75 7.49 0.11 -17.98
C SER A 75 6.30 0.72 -17.24
N ALA A 76 6.07 2.02 -17.40
CA ALA A 76 4.85 2.66 -16.92
C ALA A 76 3.59 2.10 -17.63
N GLU A 77 3.76 1.47 -18.80
CA GLU A 77 2.69 0.78 -19.52
C GLU A 77 2.19 -0.49 -18.80
N ASP A 78 3.02 -1.08 -17.94
CA ASP A 78 2.68 -2.25 -17.13
C ASP A 78 1.85 -1.87 -15.88
N ILE A 79 1.63 -0.57 -15.67
CA ILE A 79 0.84 -0.02 -14.57
C ILE A 79 -0.50 0.46 -15.12
N SER A 80 -1.58 -0.09 -14.58
CA SER A 80 -2.95 0.21 -15.02
C SER A 80 -3.92 0.31 -13.85
N ASP A 81 -5.18 0.66 -14.13
CA ASP A 81 -6.25 0.68 -13.12
C ASP A 81 -5.98 1.55 -11.89
N ILE A 82 -5.28 2.68 -12.06
CA ILE A 82 -5.00 3.62 -10.99
C ILE A 82 -6.32 4.21 -10.48
N LYS A 83 -6.61 3.98 -9.20
CA LYS A 83 -7.84 4.40 -8.52
C LYS A 83 -7.51 4.94 -7.15
N GLU A 84 -8.18 6.01 -6.76
CA GLU A 84 -8.13 6.51 -5.39
C GLU A 84 -8.78 5.51 -4.44
N VAL A 85 -8.11 5.26 -3.31
CA VAL A 85 -8.60 4.38 -2.25
C VAL A 85 -8.49 5.05 -0.91
N ILE A 86 -9.42 4.69 -0.03
CA ILE A 86 -9.47 5.14 1.34
C ILE A 86 -9.25 3.90 2.21
N GLU A 87 -8.31 3.96 3.16
CA GLU A 87 -8.01 2.87 4.09
C GLU A 87 -9.28 2.50 4.86
N GLU A 88 -9.86 1.35 4.54
CA GLU A 88 -10.92 0.77 5.35
C GLU A 88 -10.28 0.08 6.56
N PRO A 89 -10.54 0.53 7.79
CA PRO A 89 -10.04 -0.14 8.96
C PRO A 89 -10.68 -1.53 9.03
N VAL A 90 -9.89 -2.57 8.74
CA VAL A 90 -10.31 -3.94 8.96
C VAL A 90 -10.55 -4.10 10.47
N LYS A 91 -11.82 -4.24 10.85
CA LYS A 91 -12.16 -4.73 12.18
C LYS A 91 -11.66 -6.17 12.24
N ILE A 92 -10.52 -6.37 12.88
CA ILE A 92 -10.15 -7.71 13.31
C ILE A 92 -11.12 -8.02 14.45
N GLU A 93 -12.17 -8.80 14.16
CA GLU A 93 -12.91 -9.52 15.19
C GLU A 93 -11.93 -10.58 15.70
N PHE A 94 -11.17 -10.19 16.73
CA PHE A 94 -10.42 -11.14 17.54
C PHE A 94 -11.47 -11.91 18.34
N ASP A 95 -11.91 -13.05 17.82
CA ASP A 95 -12.63 -14.03 18.63
C ASP A 95 -11.64 -14.56 19.66
N LEU A 96 -11.65 -13.96 20.85
CA LEU A 96 -10.87 -14.41 22.00
C LEU A 96 -11.39 -15.74 22.57
N ASP A 97 -12.51 -16.25 22.06
CA ASP A 97 -13.10 -17.54 22.45
C ASP A 97 -12.32 -18.74 21.88
N GLU A 98 -11.35 -18.56 20.97
CA GLU A 98 -10.51 -19.66 20.43
C GLU A 98 -9.25 -19.95 21.28
N PHE A 99 -9.09 -19.28 22.44
CA PHE A 99 -7.94 -19.44 23.35
C PHE A 99 -8.31 -19.98 24.74
N ASP A 100 -9.50 -20.57 24.90
CA ASP A 100 -9.94 -21.23 26.13
C ASP A 100 -10.15 -22.75 25.87
N ASP A 101 -9.04 -23.45 25.63
CA ASP A 101 -8.87 -24.92 25.71
C ASP A 101 -7.42 -25.09 26.22
N ASP A 102 -7.06 -25.65 27.37
CA ASP A 102 -7.70 -26.52 28.35
C ASP A 102 -7.14 -26.13 29.74
N GLU A 103 -8.00 -25.92 30.74
CA GLU A 103 -7.63 -26.00 32.16
C GLU A 103 -7.96 -27.44 32.64
N GLU A 104 -7.00 -28.37 32.52
CA GLU A 104 -6.99 -29.66 33.25
C GLU A 104 -5.64 -29.94 33.93
#